data_AF-A0A383B4J3-F1
#
_entry.id   AF-A0A383B4J3-F1
#
_cell.length_a   1.000
_cell.length_b   1.000
_cell.length_c   1.000
_cell.angle_alpha   90.00
_cell.angle_beta   90.00
_cell.angle_gamma   90.00
#
_symmetry.space_group_name_H-M   'P 1'
#
loop_
_entity.id
_entity.type
_entity.pdbx_description
1 polymer ?
#
loop_
_entity_poly.entity_id
_entity_poly.type
_entity_poly.pdbx_seq_one_letter_code
_entity_poly.pdbx_strand_id
1 'polypeptide(L)'
;MDERDGTLFAGDTMGIVLSGSPPHGATPPPAVDLKAWHKTLEEIRAIGPARFAATHFGFRSDVESCRIQFKKHLQVLEDRVQAWMESGDDSDIQAFGQELRDELAGFLGVDKTTKFLEMFPPSTDWA
;
A
#
# COMPACT_ATOMS: atom_id res chain seq x y z
N MET A 1 10.31 16.91 -6.76
CA MET A 1 11.56 16.40 -6.17
C MET A 1 12.38 17.61 -5.72
N ASP A 2 13.03 17.54 -4.57
CA ASP A 2 14.06 18.50 -4.23
C ASP A 2 15.32 18.17 -5.03
N GLU A 3 15.66 19.03 -5.99
CA GLU A 3 16.80 18.80 -6.90
C GLU A 3 18.15 18.94 -6.20
N ARG A 4 18.20 19.53 -5.00
CA ARG A 4 19.45 19.74 -4.26
C ARG A 4 20.01 18.43 -3.69
N ASP A 5 19.13 17.52 -3.30
CA ASP A 5 19.50 16.26 -2.64
C ASP A 5 18.81 15.01 -3.22
N GLY A 6 18.01 15.18 -4.28
CA GLY A 6 17.33 14.08 -4.97
C GLY A 6 16.16 13.47 -4.18
N THR A 7 15.57 14.22 -3.23
CA THR A 7 14.44 13.75 -2.42
C THR A 7 13.12 13.89 -3.18
N LEU A 8 12.43 12.78 -3.39
CA LEU A 8 11.03 12.79 -3.82
C LEU A 8 10.09 12.89 -2.61
N PHE A 9 9.32 13.96 -2.50
CA PHE A 9 8.17 13.99 -1.58
C PHE A 9 7.02 13.21 -2.22
N ALA A 10 6.86 11.95 -1.84
CA ALA A 10 6.02 10.99 -2.54
C ALA A 10 4.57 10.94 -2.02
N GLY A 11 4.25 11.69 -0.95
CA GLY A 11 2.94 11.55 -0.33
C GLY A 11 2.74 10.10 0.14
N ASP A 12 1.61 9.51 -0.24
CA ASP A 12 1.33 8.07 -0.04
C ASP A 12 1.50 7.24 -1.33
N THR A 13 2.02 7.82 -2.43
CA THR A 13 2.11 7.11 -3.72
C THR A 13 3.09 5.94 -3.70
N MET A 14 3.97 5.88 -2.70
CA MET A 14 4.90 4.76 -2.44
C MET A 14 4.35 3.78 -1.37
N GLY A 15 3.10 3.93 -0.98
CA GLY A 15 2.44 3.19 0.08
C GLY A 15 2.77 3.73 1.48
N ILE A 16 2.06 3.21 2.47
CA ILE A 16 2.34 3.42 3.89
C ILE A 16 3.12 2.23 4.44
N VAL A 17 4.09 2.47 5.31
CA VAL A 17 4.93 1.41 5.89
C VAL A 17 4.73 1.36 7.41
N LEU A 18 4.12 0.28 7.89
CA LEU A 18 3.79 0.13 9.30
C LEU A 18 4.89 -0.67 10.01
N SER A 19 5.78 0.02 10.71
CA SER A 19 6.86 -0.57 11.53
C SER A 19 7.69 -1.65 10.83
N GLY A 20 8.11 -1.40 9.59
CA GLY A 20 8.94 -2.33 8.82
C GLY A 20 8.16 -3.41 8.07
N SER A 21 6.82 -3.35 8.06
CA SER A 21 6.00 -4.11 7.13
C SER A 21 6.36 -3.77 5.67
N PRO A 22 6.00 -4.61 4.70
CA PRO A 22 5.91 -4.19 3.31
C PRO A 22 5.03 -2.93 3.17
N PRO A 23 5.19 -2.13 2.11
CA PRO A 23 4.31 -1.00 1.85
C PRO A 23 2.88 -1.47 1.56
N HIS A 24 1.90 -0.83 2.19
CA HIS A 24 0.47 -1.07 1.98
C HIS A 24 -0.21 0.13 1.31
N GLY A 25 -1.31 -0.12 0.61
CA GLY A 25 -2.13 0.95 0.04
C GLY A 25 -2.76 1.77 1.17
N ALA A 26 -2.62 3.09 1.13
CA ALA A 26 -3.30 3.98 2.07
C ALA A 26 -4.83 3.94 1.92
N THR A 27 -5.29 3.59 0.72
CA THR A 27 -6.68 3.34 0.37
C THR A 27 -6.70 2.12 -0.56
N PRO A 28 -7.37 1.01 -0.21
CA PRO A 28 -7.53 -0.09 -1.12
C PRO A 28 -8.61 0.21 -2.18
N PRO A 29 -8.72 -0.61 -3.23
CA PRO A 29 -9.80 -0.52 -4.20
C PRO A 29 -11.18 -0.80 -3.57
N PRO A 30 -12.27 -0.32 -4.20
CA PRO A 30 -12.35 0.43 -5.45
C PRO A 30 -12.08 1.93 -5.29
N ALA A 31 -11.89 2.42 -4.06
CA ALA A 31 -11.74 3.85 -3.76
C ALA A 31 -10.52 4.49 -4.46
N VAL A 32 -9.54 3.68 -4.86
CA VAL A 32 -8.36 4.12 -5.61
C VAL A 32 -8.33 3.59 -7.04
N ASP A 33 -7.88 4.43 -7.97
CA ASP A 33 -7.58 4.02 -9.35
C ASP A 33 -6.21 3.30 -9.40
N LEU A 34 -6.25 1.97 -9.44
CA LEU A 34 -5.06 1.12 -9.51
C LEU A 34 -4.22 1.37 -10.77
N LYS A 35 -4.84 1.67 -11.91
CA LYS A 35 -4.13 1.91 -13.18
C LYS A 35 -3.35 3.22 -13.09
N ALA A 36 -3.96 4.27 -12.55
CA ALA A 36 -3.30 5.53 -12.29
C ALA A 36 -2.16 5.37 -11.28
N TRP A 37 -2.34 4.51 -10.26
CA TRP A 37 -1.29 4.24 -9.28
C TRP A 37 -0.10 3.50 -9.90
N HIS A 38 -0.34 2.46 -10.71
CA HIS A 38 0.72 1.78 -11.47
C HIS A 38 1.50 2.74 -12.36
N LYS A 39 0.82 3.65 -13.04
CA LYS A 39 1.46 4.68 -13.86
C LYS A 39 2.35 5.59 -13.01
N THR A 40 1.85 6.05 -11.86
CA THR A 40 2.62 6.85 -10.90
C THR A 40 3.91 6.13 -10.48
N LEU A 41 3.85 4.83 -10.20
CA LEU A 41 5.05 4.06 -9.85
C LEU A 41 6.06 3.99 -11.01
N GLU A 42 5.61 3.90 -12.26
CA GLU A 42 6.53 3.94 -13.41
C GLU A 42 7.12 5.34 -13.65
N GLU A 43 6.36 6.40 -13.39
CA GLU A 43 6.87 7.78 -13.42
C GLU A 43 7.95 8.00 -12.36
N ILE A 44 7.75 7.50 -11.13
CA ILE A 44 8.75 7.54 -10.06
C ILE A 44 10.03 6.80 -10.48
N ARG A 45 9.90 5.62 -11.11
CA ARG A 45 11.05 4.88 -11.64
C ARG A 45 11.81 5.69 -12.68
N ALA A 46 11.11 6.39 -13.58
CA ALA A 46 11.72 7.22 -14.62
C ALA A 46 12.43 8.45 -14.06
N ILE A 47 11.88 9.06 -13.00
CA ILE A 47 12.54 10.16 -12.27
C ILE A 47 13.84 9.70 -11.60
N GLY A 48 13.86 8.48 -11.07
CA GLY A 48 15.03 7.87 -10.43
C GLY A 48 15.52 8.63 -9.19
N PRO A 49 14.65 8.96 -8.20
CA PRO A 49 15.07 9.71 -7.02
C PRO A 49 16.04 8.89 -6.16
N ALA A 50 16.94 9.58 -5.45
CA ALA A 50 17.90 8.94 -4.55
C ALA A 50 17.25 8.47 -3.24
N ARG A 51 16.19 9.17 -2.81
CA ARG A 51 15.36 8.82 -1.65
C ARG A 51 13.97 9.38 -1.83
N PHE A 52 12.99 8.85 -1.09
CA PHE A 52 11.67 9.44 -0.98
C PHE A 52 11.30 9.74 0.47
N ALA A 53 10.43 10.73 0.65
CA ALA A 53 9.76 11.03 1.90
C ALA A 53 8.28 10.67 1.72
N ALA A 54 7.80 9.69 2.49
CA ALA A 54 6.38 9.41 2.59
C ALA A 54 5.73 10.35 3.61
N THR A 55 4.45 10.71 3.42
CA THR A 55 3.69 11.50 4.39
C THR A 55 3.70 10.82 5.76
N HIS A 56 3.58 9.49 5.73
CA HIS A 56 3.62 8.64 6.90
C HIS A 56 4.97 7.90 6.92
N PHE A 57 5.63 7.90 8.09
CA PHE A 57 6.80 7.07 8.38
C PHE A 57 8.15 7.48 7.74
N GLY A 58 8.27 8.70 7.22
CA GLY A 58 9.55 9.39 7.03
C GLY A 58 10.31 9.08 5.73
N PHE A 59 11.65 9.17 5.77
CA PHE A 59 12.52 9.06 4.60
C PHE A 59 13.01 7.63 4.35
N ARG A 60 13.12 7.25 3.07
CA ARG A 60 13.58 5.94 2.61
C ARG A 60 14.50 6.07 1.41
N SER A 61 15.64 5.40 1.44
CA SER A 61 16.64 5.39 0.36
C SER A 61 16.56 4.15 -0.53
N ASP A 62 15.87 3.09 -0.10
CA ASP A 62 15.65 1.86 -0.85
C ASP A 62 14.47 1.96 -1.83
N VAL A 63 14.48 3.04 -2.64
CA VAL A 63 13.38 3.46 -3.53
C VAL A 63 12.89 2.33 -4.41
N GLU A 64 13.77 1.69 -5.18
CA GLU A 64 13.37 0.67 -6.16
C GLU A 64 12.81 -0.58 -5.49
N SER A 65 13.40 -1.00 -4.36
CA SER A 65 12.90 -2.12 -3.57
C SER A 65 11.49 -1.85 -3.05
N CYS A 66 11.25 -0.66 -2.48
CA CYS A 66 9.93 -0.24 -2.01
C CYS A 66 8.93 -0.21 -3.17
N ARG A 67 9.31 0.39 -4.31
CA ARG A 67 8.47 0.51 -5.50
C ARG A 67 8.04 -0.86 -6.03
N ILE A 68 8.97 -1.81 -6.12
CA ILE A 68 8.68 -3.17 -6.59
C ILE A 68 7.76 -3.90 -5.61
N GLN A 69 8.03 -3.82 -4.30
CA GLN A 69 7.17 -4.44 -3.28
C GLN A 69 5.76 -3.89 -3.36
N PHE A 70 5.63 -2.57 -3.45
CA PHE A 70 4.33 -1.93 -3.49
C PHE A 70 3.58 -2.20 -4.81
N LYS A 71 4.29 -2.20 -5.95
CA LYS A 71 3.71 -2.60 -7.24
C LYS A 71 3.14 -4.03 -7.19
N LYS A 72 3.82 -4.97 -6.53
CA LYS A 72 3.32 -6.34 -6.35
C LYS A 72 2.06 -6.37 -5.47
N HIS A 73 2.05 -5.59 -4.41
CA HIS A 73 0.87 -5.47 -3.54
C HIS A 73 -0.35 -4.95 -4.32
N LEU A 74 -0.18 -3.91 -5.14
CA LEU A 74 -1.25 -3.38 -5.99
C LEU A 74 -1.77 -4.42 -6.99
N GLN A 75 -0.89 -5.25 -7.58
CA GLN A 75 -1.32 -6.33 -8.49
C GLN A 75 -2.19 -7.36 -7.76
N VAL A 76 -1.80 -7.78 -6.56
CA VAL A 76 -2.59 -8.71 -5.75
C VAL A 76 -3.97 -8.14 -5.44
N LEU A 77 -4.05 -6.84 -5.13
CA LEU A 77 -5.33 -6.17 -4.92
C LEU A 77 -6.17 -6.11 -6.20
N GLU A 78 -5.56 -5.81 -7.35
CA GLU A 78 -6.24 -5.80 -8.65
C GLU A 78 -6.86 -7.16 -8.98
N ASP A 79 -6.08 -8.23 -8.84
CA ASP A 79 -6.51 -9.59 -9.17
C ASP A 79 -7.71 -10.01 -8.31
N ARG A 80 -7.69 -9.66 -7.01
CA ARG A 80 -8.78 -9.95 -6.06
C ARG A 80 -10.05 -9.17 -6.38
N VAL A 81 -9.92 -7.88 -6.68
CA VAL A 81 -11.05 -7.03 -7.09
C VAL A 81 -11.64 -7.53 -8.40
N GLN A 82 -10.81 -7.93 -9.36
CA GLN A 82 -11.30 -8.49 -10.62
C GLN A 82 -12.09 -9.79 -10.39
N ALA A 83 -11.55 -10.71 -9.58
CA ALA A 83 -12.24 -11.96 -9.24
C ALA A 83 -13.58 -11.71 -8.53
N TRP A 84 -13.64 -10.72 -7.63
CA TRP A 84 -14.88 -10.30 -6.99
C TRP A 84 -15.87 -9.70 -8.00
N MET A 85 -15.42 -8.82 -8.91
CA MET A 85 -16.29 -8.24 -9.95
C MET A 85 -16.89 -9.29 -10.90
N GLU A 86 -16.17 -10.38 -11.14
CA GLU A 86 -16.63 -11.50 -11.98
C GLU A 86 -17.60 -12.44 -11.24
N SER A 87 -17.43 -12.65 -9.94
CA SER A 87 -18.18 -13.63 -9.15
C SER A 87 -19.32 -13.05 -8.30
N GLY A 88 -19.15 -11.83 -7.80
CA GLY A 88 -20.00 -11.21 -6.77
C GLY A 88 -19.89 -11.88 -5.40
N ASP A 89 -18.83 -12.66 -5.14
CA ASP A 89 -18.65 -13.41 -3.89
C ASP A 89 -17.80 -12.64 -2.88
N ASP A 90 -18.44 -12.20 -1.80
CA ASP A 90 -17.79 -11.45 -0.71
C ASP A 90 -16.90 -12.33 0.20
N SER A 91 -16.84 -13.66 -0.01
CA SER A 91 -16.03 -14.56 0.82
C SER A 91 -14.55 -14.18 0.85
N ASP A 92 -14.02 -13.68 -0.27
CA ASP A 92 -12.65 -13.22 -0.40
C ASP A 92 -12.37 -11.92 0.38
N ILE A 93 -13.37 -11.06 0.58
CA ILE A 93 -13.22 -9.81 1.35
C ILE A 93 -12.90 -10.11 2.81
N GLN A 94 -13.61 -11.08 3.40
CA GLN A 94 -13.38 -11.48 4.80
C GLN A 94 -12.05 -12.21 4.97
N ALA A 95 -11.68 -13.07 4.03
CA ALA A 95 -10.38 -13.74 4.01
C ALA A 95 -9.24 -12.70 3.99
N PHE A 96 -9.36 -11.67 3.15
CA PHE A 96 -8.36 -10.60 3.05
C PHE A 96 -8.13 -9.88 4.38
N GLY A 97 -9.22 -9.50 5.05
CA GLY A 97 -9.15 -8.76 6.30
C GLY A 97 -8.43 -9.57 7.39
N GLN A 98 -8.58 -10.90 7.36
CA GLN A 98 -7.89 -11.79 8.28
C GLN A 98 -6.40 -11.94 7.90
N GLU A 99 -6.08 -12.13 6.61
CA GLU A 99 -4.70 -12.20 6.13
C GLU A 99 -3.90 -10.94 6.48
N LEU A 100 -4.49 -9.76 6.24
CA LEU A 100 -3.89 -8.47 6.58
C LEU A 100 -3.66 -8.34 8.09
N ARG A 101 -4.61 -8.80 8.90
CA ARG A 101 -4.47 -8.80 10.37
C ARG A 101 -3.32 -9.70 10.80
N ASP A 102 -3.19 -10.90 10.23
CA ASP A 102 -2.14 -11.85 10.60
C ASP A 102 -0.76 -11.34 10.14
N GLU A 103 -0.67 -10.77 8.94
CA GLU A 103 0.56 -10.14 8.43
C GLU A 103 1.01 -8.99 9.33
N LEU A 104 0.14 -8.00 9.56
CA LEU A 104 0.47 -6.82 10.36
C LEU A 104 0.77 -7.18 11.82
N ALA A 105 0.13 -8.20 12.39
CA ALA A 105 0.45 -8.69 13.73
C ALA A 105 1.89 -9.18 13.85
N GLY A 106 2.46 -9.74 12.77
CA GLY A 106 3.87 -10.12 12.71
C GLY A 106 4.84 -8.93 12.84
N PHE A 107 4.43 -7.72 12.45
CA PHE A 107 5.26 -6.51 12.47
C PHE A 107 4.94 -5.58 13.65
N LEU A 108 3.66 -5.37 13.95
CA LEU A 108 3.18 -4.42 14.94
C LEU A 108 2.91 -5.07 16.30
N GLY A 109 2.75 -6.40 16.34
CA GLY A 109 2.15 -7.13 17.45
C GLY A 109 0.62 -7.08 17.40
N VAL A 110 -0.02 -8.06 18.05
CA VAL A 110 -1.48 -8.27 18.01
C VAL A 110 -2.24 -7.02 18.48
N ASP A 111 -1.88 -6.45 19.63
CA ASP A 111 -2.63 -5.32 20.22
C ASP A 111 -2.62 -4.06 19.36
N LYS A 112 -1.46 -3.73 18.75
CA LYS A 112 -1.34 -2.55 17.89
C LYS A 112 -2.06 -2.77 16.56
N THR A 113 -2.00 -3.99 16.02
CA THR A 113 -2.71 -4.35 14.80
C THR A 113 -4.21 -4.25 14.98
N THR A 114 -4.74 -4.79 16.08
CA THR A 114 -6.17 -4.68 16.40
C THR A 114 -6.61 -3.22 16.46
N LYS A 115 -5.90 -2.37 17.20
CA LYS A 115 -6.21 -0.93 17.28
C LYS A 115 -6.13 -0.22 15.93
N PHE A 116 -5.14 -0.57 15.11
CA PHE A 116 -4.99 0.01 13.78
C PHE A 116 -6.18 -0.35 12.89
N LEU A 117 -6.57 -1.63 12.85
CA LEU A 117 -7.70 -2.10 12.03
C LEU A 117 -9.07 -1.74 12.58
N GLU A 118 -9.20 -1.42 13.88
CA GLU A 118 -10.43 -0.81 14.41
C GLU A 118 -10.60 0.64 13.94
N MET A 119 -9.49 1.37 13.82
CA MET A 119 -9.49 2.76 13.33
C MET A 119 -9.60 2.84 11.81
N PHE A 120 -9.03 1.86 11.11
CA PHE A 120 -9.06 1.71 9.66
C PHE A 120 -9.61 0.32 9.30
N PRO A 121 -10.92 0.10 9.44
CA PRO A 121 -11.51 -1.20 9.16
C PRO A 121 -11.39 -1.49 7.66
N PRO A 122 -10.85 -2.66 7.26
CA PRO A 122 -10.78 -3.03 5.85
C PRO A 122 -12.14 -2.95 5.14
N SER A 123 -13.24 -3.17 5.87
CA SER A 123 -14.61 -3.05 5.35
C SER A 123 -15.03 -1.63 4.96
N THR A 124 -14.47 -0.60 5.59
CA THR A 124 -14.83 0.81 5.33
C THR A 124 -14.30 1.28 3.99
N ASP A 125 -13.24 0.64 3.49
CA ASP A 125 -12.61 1.02 2.24
C ASP A 125 -13.32 0.47 0.98
N TRP A 126 -14.29 -0.44 1.16
CA TRP A 126 -15.11 -1.02 0.08
C TRP A 126 -16.44 -0.28 -0.15
N ALA A 127 -16.77 0.73 0.67
CA ALA A 127 -18.04 1.44 0.66
C ALA A 127 -18.10 2.63 -0.32
#